data_AF-A0A4C1V2U4-F1
#
_entry.id   AF-A0A4C1V2U4-F1
#
_cell.length_a   1.000
_cell.length_b   1.000
_cell.length_c   1.000
_cell.angle_alpha   90.00
_cell.angle_beta   90.00
_cell.angle_gamma   90.00
#
_symmetry.space_group_name_H-M   'P 1'
#
loop_
_entity.id
_entity.type
_entity.pdbx_description
1 polymer ?
#
loop_
_entity_poly.entity_id
_entity_poly.type
_entity_poly.pdbx_seq_one_letter_code
_entity_poly.pdbx_strand_id
1 'polypeptide(L)'
;MVTPIISISVPTWKIHHKKLSPAFNQHVLNGFMDVFNRQSSVMVEAMAKELGKEGFDAYAYTGAGTLEMICQTAMGIPTDQQNIVDPLYLEAANKIFDLMAKRVTKIWLHPQFMYNLLGYKKVEDDALRVLHHVSDTVVKKKRSDFIAKKKNNENGPETERPFRAFLDLMLELTAKDGIFTEKEIREEVDTVIAAGQETTGYAMLYILLLLGAHQEQQQKVYNELV
;
A
#
# COMPACT_ATOMS: atom_id res chain seq x y z
N MET A 1 1.80 13.91 17.11
CA MET A 1 2.28 12.58 16.66
C MET A 1 1.13 11.64 16.94
N VAL A 2 0.39 11.26 15.90
CA VAL A 2 -0.65 10.25 16.05
C VAL A 2 -0.13 9.00 15.39
N THR A 3 -0.52 7.89 15.98
CA THR A 3 0.15 6.62 15.92
C THR A 3 -0.77 5.66 15.17
N PRO A 4 -0.38 5.08 14.02
CA PRO A 4 -1.14 4.01 13.36
C PRO A 4 -1.11 2.68 14.12
N ILE A 5 -1.71 1.59 13.61
CA ILE A 5 -1.78 0.27 14.29
C ILE A 5 -0.44 -0.21 14.86
N ILE A 6 0.68 0.18 14.23
CA ILE A 6 2.04 -0.16 14.63
C ILE A 6 2.57 0.64 15.85
N SER A 7 1.86 1.67 16.29
CA SER A 7 2.31 2.58 17.36
C SER A 7 1.20 3.04 18.30
N ILE A 8 -0.08 2.69 18.06
CA ILE A 8 -1.21 3.00 18.95
C ILE A 8 -1.06 2.34 20.33
N SER A 9 -1.81 2.87 21.30
CA SER A 9 -1.93 2.26 22.62
C SER A 9 -2.47 0.83 22.53
N VAL A 10 -2.00 -0.05 23.43
CA VAL A 10 -2.40 -1.47 23.47
C VAL A 10 -3.92 -1.68 23.53
N PRO A 11 -4.71 -0.92 24.32
CA PRO A 11 -6.16 -1.06 24.32
C PRO A 11 -6.81 -0.78 22.95
N THR A 12 -6.42 0.33 22.30
CA THR A 12 -6.91 0.70 20.96
C THR A 12 -6.47 -0.35 19.93
N TRP A 13 -5.22 -0.80 19.99
CA TRP A 13 -4.67 -1.83 19.13
C TRP A 13 -5.49 -3.12 19.15
N LYS A 14 -5.82 -3.61 20.35
CA LYS A 14 -6.62 -4.85 20.49
C LYS A 14 -7.98 -4.74 19.79
N ILE A 15 -8.60 -3.56 19.84
CA ILE A 15 -9.89 -3.30 19.19
C ILE A 15 -9.70 -3.25 17.67
N HIS A 16 -8.78 -2.42 17.18
CA HIS A 16 -8.50 -2.24 15.75
C HIS A 16 -8.12 -3.58 15.11
N HIS A 17 -7.13 -4.27 15.67
CA HIS A 17 -6.65 -5.55 15.17
C HIS A 17 -7.76 -6.60 15.09
N LYS A 18 -8.54 -6.77 16.17
CA LYS A 18 -9.63 -7.75 16.21
C LYS A 18 -10.70 -7.44 15.16
N LYS A 19 -11.06 -6.18 14.99
CA LYS A 19 -12.12 -5.75 14.06
C LYS A 19 -11.67 -5.79 12.59
N LEU A 20 -10.37 -5.60 12.33
CA LEU A 20 -9.81 -5.55 10.97
C LEU A 20 -9.28 -6.89 10.46
N SER A 21 -8.95 -7.83 11.34
CA SER A 21 -8.46 -9.17 10.97
C SER A 21 -9.32 -9.88 9.90
N PRO A 22 -10.67 -9.78 9.89
CA PRO A 22 -11.49 -10.40 8.86
C PRO A 22 -11.20 -9.93 7.42
N ALA A 23 -10.63 -8.74 7.22
CA ALA A 23 -10.27 -8.23 5.89
C ALA A 23 -9.07 -8.95 5.26
N PHE A 24 -8.35 -9.78 6.01
CA PHE A 24 -7.16 -10.51 5.55
C PHE A 24 -7.30 -12.02 5.70
N ASN A 25 -8.54 -12.52 5.80
CA ASN A 25 -8.76 -13.97 5.83
C ASN A 25 -8.49 -14.60 4.45
N GLN A 26 -8.22 -15.91 4.42
CA GLN A 26 -7.85 -16.62 3.19
C GLN A 26 -8.87 -16.46 2.04
N HIS A 27 -10.16 -16.42 2.37
CA HIS A 27 -11.21 -16.26 1.37
C HIS A 27 -11.07 -14.91 0.67
N VAL A 28 -10.86 -13.82 1.42
CA VAL A 28 -10.60 -12.48 0.88
C VAL A 28 -9.32 -12.45 0.05
N LEU A 29 -8.23 -13.05 0.55
CA LEU A 29 -6.95 -13.10 -0.16
C LEU A 29 -7.04 -13.85 -1.50
N ASN A 30 -7.79 -14.94 -1.55
CA ASN A 30 -8.03 -15.68 -2.80
C ASN A 30 -8.74 -14.82 -3.85
N GLY A 31 -9.57 -13.87 -3.43
CA GLY A 31 -10.23 -12.90 -4.31
C GLY A 31 -9.28 -11.89 -4.95
N PHE A 32 -8.02 -11.79 -4.50
CA PHE A 32 -7.04 -10.85 -5.04
C PHE A 32 -6.21 -11.41 -6.21
N MET A 33 -6.31 -12.71 -6.50
CA MET A 33 -5.49 -13.37 -7.52
C MET A 33 -5.62 -12.74 -8.91
N ASP A 34 -6.84 -12.36 -9.32
CA ASP A 34 -7.06 -11.70 -10.61
C ASP A 34 -6.36 -10.33 -10.69
N VAL A 35 -6.33 -9.60 -9.58
CA VAL A 35 -5.63 -8.31 -9.48
C VAL A 35 -4.13 -8.53 -9.57
N PHE A 36 -3.58 -9.51 -8.84
CA PHE A 36 -2.16 -9.83 -8.89
C PHE A 36 -1.71 -10.26 -10.29
N ASN A 37 -2.48 -11.14 -10.94
CA ASN A 37 -2.16 -11.59 -12.29
C ASN A 37 -2.17 -10.43 -13.28
N ARG A 38 -3.22 -9.60 -13.28
CA ARG A 38 -3.30 -8.45 -14.19
C ARG A 38 -2.18 -7.45 -13.95
N GLN A 39 -1.92 -7.06 -12.69
CA GLN A 39 -0.87 -6.09 -12.39
C GLN A 39 0.52 -6.64 -12.70
N SER A 40 0.73 -7.95 -12.53
CA SER A 40 1.97 -8.61 -12.95
C SER A 40 2.16 -8.55 -14.47
N SER A 41 1.10 -8.78 -15.26
CA SER A 41 1.16 -8.62 -16.72
C SER A 41 1.49 -7.19 -17.14
N VAL A 42 0.82 -6.18 -16.57
CA VAL A 42 1.10 -4.76 -16.85
C VAL A 42 2.55 -4.41 -16.51
N MET A 43 3.05 -4.90 -15.37
CA MET A 43 4.43 -4.69 -14.95
C MET A 43 5.44 -5.32 -15.94
N VAL A 44 5.20 -6.56 -16.37
CA VAL A 44 6.06 -7.25 -17.36
C VAL A 44 6.02 -6.53 -18.71
N GLU A 45 4.85 -6.10 -19.18
CA GLU A 45 4.71 -5.30 -20.41
C GLU A 45 5.47 -3.96 -20.32
N ALA A 46 5.46 -3.31 -19.15
CA ALA A 46 6.22 -2.09 -18.93
C ALA A 46 7.73 -2.34 -18.94
N MET A 47 8.19 -3.43 -18.32
CA MET A 47 9.60 -3.85 -18.32
C MET A 47 10.10 -4.26 -19.71
N ALA A 48 9.22 -4.72 -20.61
CA ALA A 48 9.61 -5.12 -21.98
C ALA A 48 10.26 -3.98 -22.78
N LYS A 49 10.03 -2.72 -22.40
CA LYS A 49 10.70 -1.54 -22.97
C LYS A 49 12.19 -1.44 -22.65
N GLU A 50 12.66 -2.21 -21.68
CA GLU A 50 14.05 -2.26 -21.24
C GLU A 50 14.87 -3.33 -21.99
N LEU A 51 14.24 -4.12 -22.87
CA LEU A 51 14.93 -5.14 -23.66
C LEU A 51 16.03 -4.53 -24.55
N GLY A 52 17.21 -5.15 -24.52
CA GLY A 52 18.38 -4.73 -25.29
C GLY A 52 19.22 -3.62 -24.64
N LYS A 53 18.84 -3.11 -23.47
CA LYS A 53 19.68 -2.21 -22.66
C LYS A 53 20.67 -3.02 -21.82
N GLU A 54 21.76 -2.40 -21.39
CA GLU A 54 22.77 -3.05 -20.52
C GLU A 54 22.23 -3.39 -19.11
N GLY A 55 21.25 -2.63 -18.64
CA GLY A 55 20.60 -2.83 -17.35
C GLY A 55 19.57 -1.72 -17.06
N PHE A 56 18.73 -1.94 -16.06
CA PHE A 56 17.71 -0.98 -15.62
C PHE A 56 17.40 -1.16 -14.14
N ASP A 57 16.78 -0.14 -13.55
CA ASP A 57 16.28 -0.22 -12.18
C ASP A 57 14.94 -0.98 -12.15
N ALA A 58 14.97 -2.24 -11.73
CA ALA A 58 13.77 -3.06 -11.60
C ALA A 58 12.83 -2.56 -10.48
N TYR A 59 13.32 -1.83 -9.48
CA TYR A 59 12.49 -1.31 -8.38
C TYR A 59 11.49 -0.27 -8.87
N ALA A 60 11.85 0.51 -9.89
CA ALA A 60 10.93 1.46 -10.52
C ALA A 60 9.63 0.79 -11.02
N TYR A 61 9.71 -0.50 -11.39
CA TYR A 61 8.57 -1.28 -11.85
C TYR A 61 7.94 -2.09 -10.73
N THR A 62 8.73 -2.80 -9.92
CA THR A 62 8.17 -3.63 -8.83
C THR A 62 7.52 -2.77 -7.75
N GLY A 63 8.11 -1.62 -7.41
CA GLY A 63 7.53 -0.67 -6.46
C GLY A 63 6.23 -0.07 -6.94
N ALA A 64 6.14 0.29 -8.23
CA ALA A 64 4.90 0.82 -8.84
C ALA A 64 3.82 -0.27 -8.94
N GLY A 65 4.19 -1.48 -9.35
CA GLY A 65 3.28 -2.61 -9.48
C GLY A 65 2.68 -3.02 -8.13
N THR A 66 3.47 -3.10 -7.07
CA THR A 66 2.95 -3.46 -5.73
C THR A 66 2.08 -2.37 -5.12
N LEU A 67 2.35 -1.10 -5.44
CA LEU A 67 1.50 0.01 -5.05
C LEU A 67 0.11 -0.09 -5.69
N GLU A 68 0.05 -0.34 -6.99
CA GLU A 68 -1.21 -0.56 -7.70
C GLU A 68 -1.94 -1.79 -7.17
N MET A 69 -1.23 -2.88 -6.87
CA MET A 69 -1.80 -4.07 -6.25
C MET A 69 -2.44 -3.77 -4.88
N ILE A 70 -1.75 -3.08 -3.96
CA ILE A 70 -2.31 -2.80 -2.62
C ILE A 70 -3.51 -1.83 -2.69
N CYS A 71 -3.47 -0.84 -3.60
CA CYS A 71 -4.58 0.06 -3.84
C CYS A 71 -5.82 -0.66 -4.39
N GLN A 72 -5.64 -1.60 -5.33
CA GLN A 72 -6.76 -2.32 -5.93
C GLN A 72 -7.32 -3.43 -5.03
N THR A 73 -6.47 -4.02 -4.19
CA THR A 73 -6.87 -5.09 -3.25
C THR A 73 -7.37 -4.54 -1.92
N ALA A 74 -6.48 -4.20 -1.00
CA ALA A 74 -6.82 -3.78 0.36
C ALA A 74 -7.61 -2.46 0.39
N MET A 75 -7.32 -1.52 -0.51
CA MET A 75 -8.09 -0.29 -0.62
C MET A 75 -9.32 -0.41 -1.50
N GLY A 76 -9.47 -1.53 -2.24
CA GLY A 76 -10.65 -1.85 -3.05
C GLY A 76 -10.91 -0.86 -4.20
N ILE A 77 -9.89 -0.18 -4.67
CA ILE A 77 -10.02 0.82 -5.73
C ILE A 77 -10.22 0.12 -7.09
N PRO A 78 -11.20 0.53 -7.90
CA PRO A 78 -11.46 -0.06 -9.20
C PRO A 78 -10.23 -0.16 -10.11
N THR A 79 -10.06 -1.37 -10.66
CA THR A 79 -9.11 -1.80 -11.69
C THR A 79 -8.93 -0.85 -12.88
N ASP A 80 -10.04 -0.28 -13.34
CA ASP A 80 -10.17 0.47 -14.60
C ASP A 80 -9.56 1.88 -14.50
N GLN A 81 -9.24 2.31 -13.29
CA GLN A 81 -8.53 3.55 -13.05
C GLN A 81 -7.03 3.28 -12.92
N GLN A 82 -6.34 3.30 -14.06
CA GLN A 82 -4.88 3.33 -14.11
C GLN A 82 -4.36 4.68 -13.62
N ASN A 83 -3.18 4.69 -12.98
CA ASN A 83 -2.45 5.90 -12.56
C ASN A 83 -3.11 6.72 -11.44
N ILE A 84 -3.72 6.04 -10.45
CA ILE A 84 -4.16 6.74 -9.22
C ILE A 84 -2.94 7.17 -8.39
N VAL A 85 -1.83 6.47 -8.60
CA VAL A 85 -0.58 6.65 -7.92
C VAL A 85 0.20 7.77 -8.61
N ASP A 86 0.43 8.85 -7.87
CA ASP A 86 1.34 9.91 -8.27
C ASP A 86 2.73 9.30 -8.55
N PRO A 87 3.35 9.53 -9.73
CA PRO A 87 4.74 9.12 -9.98
C PRO A 87 5.70 9.57 -8.89
N LEU A 88 5.36 10.65 -8.17
CA LEU A 88 6.12 11.17 -7.05
C LEU A 88 5.92 10.38 -5.75
N TYR A 89 4.94 9.47 -5.65
CA TYR A 89 4.68 8.72 -4.42
C TYR A 89 5.89 7.87 -4.03
N LEU A 90 6.44 7.08 -4.95
CA LEU A 90 7.60 6.23 -4.65
C LEU A 90 8.82 7.05 -4.24
N GLU A 91 9.02 8.21 -4.88
CA GLU A 91 10.09 9.14 -4.51
C GLU A 91 9.86 9.72 -3.11
N ALA A 92 8.63 10.11 -2.79
CA ALA A 92 8.27 10.63 -1.48
C ALA A 92 8.39 9.56 -0.38
N ALA A 93 7.97 8.33 -0.65
CA ALA A 93 8.12 7.20 0.26
C ALA A 93 9.60 6.95 0.57
N ASN A 94 10.42 6.77 -0.46
CA ASN A 94 11.87 6.60 -0.30
C ASN A 94 12.53 7.72 0.51
N LYS A 95 12.11 8.99 0.30
CA LYS A 95 12.58 10.13 1.12
C LYS A 95 12.22 9.95 2.59
N ILE A 96 10.99 9.53 2.91
CA ILE A 96 10.57 9.28 4.29
C ILE A 96 11.37 8.13 4.91
N PHE A 97 11.58 7.02 4.20
CA PHE A 97 12.39 5.90 4.71
C PHE A 97 13.86 6.26 4.92
N ASP A 98 14.47 7.03 4.01
CA ASP A 98 15.83 7.54 4.19
C ASP A 98 15.94 8.48 5.41
N LEU A 99 14.96 9.38 5.60
CA LEU A 99 14.90 10.24 6.78
C LEU A 99 14.72 9.43 8.07
N MET A 100 13.86 8.41 8.07
CA MET A 100 13.68 7.50 9.20
C MET A 100 14.98 6.74 9.51
N ALA A 101 15.62 6.15 8.51
CA ALA A 101 16.89 5.42 8.68
C ALA A 101 18.00 6.33 9.23
N LYS A 102 18.11 7.56 8.70
CA LYS A 102 19.02 8.59 9.23
C LYS A 102 18.70 8.92 10.68
N ARG A 103 17.42 9.09 11.02
CA ARG A 103 17.01 9.45 12.37
C ARG A 103 17.25 8.31 13.36
N VAL A 104 17.06 7.05 12.97
CA VAL A 104 17.35 5.87 13.80
C VAL A 104 18.85 5.70 14.07
N THR A 105 19.69 5.99 13.08
CA THR A 105 21.14 5.77 13.17
C THR A 105 21.91 6.95 13.76
N LYS A 106 21.37 8.17 13.67
CA LYS A 106 22.06 9.40 14.08
C LYS A 106 21.38 10.01 15.31
N ILE A 107 21.93 9.71 16.49
CA ILE A 107 21.40 10.15 17.79
C ILE A 107 21.20 11.68 17.85
N TRP A 108 22.07 12.47 17.22
CA TRP A 108 21.94 13.94 17.18
C TRP A 108 20.76 14.45 16.35
N LEU A 109 20.12 13.60 15.54
CA LEU A 109 18.87 13.92 14.82
C LEU A 109 17.62 13.59 15.64
N HIS A 110 17.73 12.95 16.81
CA HIS A 110 16.57 12.65 17.65
C HIS A 110 15.90 13.92 18.20
N PRO A 111 16.65 14.91 18.74
CA PRO A 111 16.05 16.15 19.23
C PRO A 111 15.36 16.92 18.10
N GLN A 112 14.08 17.25 18.29
CA GLN A 112 13.28 17.91 17.25
C GLN A 112 13.88 19.24 16.80
N PHE A 113 14.51 19.98 17.71
CA PHE A 113 15.22 21.22 17.39
C PHE A 113 16.32 20.99 16.33
N MET A 114 17.18 19.99 16.53
CA MET A 114 18.26 19.67 15.58
C MET A 114 17.70 19.21 14.23
N TYR A 115 16.66 18.37 14.27
CA TYR A 115 16.00 17.88 13.07
C TYR A 115 15.35 19.00 12.24
N ASN A 116 14.76 19.99 12.92
CA ASN A 116 14.19 21.17 12.28
C ASN A 116 15.27 22.12 11.76
N LEU A 117 16.30 22.40 12.58
CA LEU A 117 17.40 23.32 12.24
C LEU A 117 18.15 22.87 10.98
N LEU A 118 18.38 21.56 10.84
CA LEU A 118 19.06 20.97 9.68
C LEU A 118 18.14 20.83 8.44
N GLY A 119 16.88 21.26 8.52
CA GLY A 119 15.94 21.26 7.40
C GLY A 119 15.27 19.92 7.11
N TYR A 120 15.60 18.84 7.83
CA TYR A 120 15.01 17.52 7.60
C TYR A 120 13.49 17.50 7.78
N LYS A 121 12.97 18.27 8.76
CA LYS A 121 11.53 18.37 8.97
C LYS A 121 10.77 18.92 7.76
N LYS A 122 11.37 19.87 7.04
CA LYS A 122 10.76 20.44 5.83
C LYS A 122 10.69 19.38 4.73
N VAL A 123 11.76 18.62 4.52
CA VAL A 123 11.79 17.52 3.54
C VAL A 123 10.77 16.45 3.90
N GLU A 124 10.65 16.10 5.19
CA GLU A 124 9.64 15.19 5.70
C GLU A 124 8.22 15.70 5.42
N ASP A 125 7.94 16.97 5.72
CA ASP A 125 6.62 17.57 5.48
C ASP A 125 6.26 17.63 3.99
N ASP A 126 7.23 17.92 3.14
CA ASP A 126 7.04 17.96 1.69
C ASP A 126 6.70 16.56 1.15
N ALA A 127 7.42 15.53 1.61
CA ALA A 127 7.16 14.15 1.21
C ALA A 127 5.84 13.61 1.80
N LEU A 128 5.54 13.88 3.08
CA LEU A 128 4.28 13.48 3.71
C LEU A 128 3.07 14.10 3.01
N ARG A 129 3.18 15.31 2.46
CA ARG A 129 2.09 15.90 1.67
C ARG A 129 1.75 15.08 0.42
N VAL A 130 2.76 14.52 -0.25
CA VAL A 130 2.57 13.65 -1.42
C VAL A 130 1.95 12.31 -0.99
N LEU A 131 2.47 11.70 0.08
CA LEU A 131 1.94 10.43 0.59
C LEU A 131 0.47 10.56 1.03
N HIS A 132 0.15 11.59 1.82
CA HIS A 132 -1.22 11.85 2.24
C HIS A 132 -2.15 12.13 1.06
N HIS A 133 -1.67 12.73 -0.04
CA HIS A 133 -2.50 12.99 -1.21
C HIS A 133 -3.09 11.70 -1.80
N VAL A 134 -2.29 10.63 -1.88
CA VAL A 134 -2.74 9.32 -2.36
C VAL A 134 -3.79 8.74 -1.41
N SER A 135 -3.51 8.71 -0.11
CA SER A 135 -4.46 8.17 0.89
C SER A 135 -5.75 8.99 0.96
N ASP A 136 -5.67 10.32 0.92
CA ASP A 136 -6.84 11.21 0.89
C ASP A 136 -7.69 10.96 -0.36
N THR A 137 -7.06 10.76 -1.52
CA THR A 137 -7.76 10.44 -2.78
C THR A 137 -8.49 9.11 -2.68
N VAL A 138 -7.81 8.07 -2.18
CA VAL A 138 -8.36 6.73 -1.95
C VAL A 138 -9.55 6.78 -0.98
N VAL A 139 -9.38 7.41 0.19
CA VAL A 139 -10.41 7.53 1.22
C VAL A 139 -11.62 8.31 0.72
N LYS A 140 -11.40 9.47 0.07
CA LYS A 140 -12.47 10.32 -0.45
C LYS A 140 -13.30 9.61 -1.51
N LYS A 141 -12.65 8.90 -2.43
CA LYS A 141 -13.33 8.13 -3.46
C LYS A 141 -14.18 7.03 -2.85
N LYS A 142 -13.59 6.20 -1.99
CA LYS A 142 -14.30 5.10 -1.33
C LYS A 142 -15.48 5.54 -0.50
N ARG A 143 -15.38 6.68 0.18
CA ARG A 143 -16.52 7.28 0.89
C ARG A 143 -17.65 7.67 -0.04
N SER A 144 -17.32 8.28 -1.19
CA SER A 144 -18.32 8.68 -2.18
C SER A 144 -19.07 7.45 -2.70
N ASP A 145 -18.34 6.38 -3.02
CA ASP A 145 -18.92 5.10 -3.45
C ASP A 145 -19.79 4.46 -2.36
N PHE A 146 -19.32 4.49 -1.11
CA PHE A 146 -20.05 3.96 0.04
C PHE A 146 -21.38 4.69 0.28
N ILE A 147 -21.39 6.03 0.17
CA ILE A 147 -22.60 6.85 0.30
C ILE A 147 -23.56 6.60 -0.87
N ALA A 148 -23.05 6.48 -2.10
CA ALA A 148 -23.86 6.20 -3.28
C ALA A 148 -24.58 4.85 -3.15
N LYS A 149 -23.85 3.79 -2.77
CA LYS A 149 -24.42 2.45 -2.51
C LYS A 149 -25.50 2.46 -1.44
N LYS A 150 -25.31 3.23 -0.36
CA LYS A 150 -26.30 3.37 0.72
C LYS A 150 -27.57 4.09 0.25
N LYS A 151 -27.46 5.09 -0.65
CA LYS A 151 -28.61 5.80 -1.22
C LYS A 151 -29.43 4.95 -2.18
N ASN A 152 -28.78 4.09 -2.96
CA ASN A 152 -29.45 3.26 -3.95
C ASN A 152 -30.10 1.99 -3.36
N ASN A 153 -29.99 1.75 -2.05
CA ASN A 153 -30.43 0.50 -1.41
C ASN A 153 -29.84 -0.77 -2.06
N GLU A 154 -28.68 -0.64 -2.73
CA GLU A 154 -27.89 -1.72 -3.33
C GLU A 154 -27.14 -2.54 -2.26
N ASN A 155 -27.74 -2.67 -1.07
CA ASN A 155 -27.35 -3.71 -0.14
C ASN A 155 -27.98 -5.02 -0.62
N GLY A 156 -27.45 -5.55 -1.73
CA GLY A 156 -27.70 -6.94 -2.11
C GLY A 156 -27.38 -7.88 -0.93
N PRO A 157 -27.96 -9.09 -0.92
CA PRO A 157 -27.76 -10.04 0.17
C PRO A 157 -26.26 -10.21 0.46
N GLU A 158 -25.90 -10.31 1.75
CA GLU A 158 -24.51 -10.36 2.23
C GLU A 158 -23.66 -11.45 1.56
N THR A 159 -24.32 -12.45 0.97
CA THR A 159 -23.77 -13.60 0.24
C THR A 159 -23.29 -13.31 -1.18
N GLU A 160 -23.68 -12.18 -1.79
CA GLU A 160 -23.31 -11.83 -3.18
C GLU A 160 -22.22 -10.76 -3.28
N ARG A 161 -21.75 -10.20 -2.14
CA ARG A 161 -20.69 -9.20 -2.18
C ARG A 161 -19.36 -9.88 -2.51
N PRO A 162 -18.67 -9.50 -3.60
CA PRO A 162 -17.26 -9.83 -3.74
C PRO A 162 -16.55 -9.28 -2.51
N PHE A 163 -15.71 -10.12 -1.91
CA PHE A 163 -14.89 -9.93 -0.70
C PHE A 163 -14.73 -8.49 -0.20
N ARG A 164 -14.94 -8.26 1.11
CA ARG A 164 -14.80 -6.91 1.70
C ARG A 164 -13.33 -6.52 1.78
N ALA A 165 -12.94 -5.52 0.99
CA ALA A 165 -11.64 -4.88 1.10
C ALA A 165 -11.47 -4.23 2.49
N PHE A 166 -10.22 -4.07 2.93
CA PHE A 166 -9.88 -3.51 4.23
C PHE A 166 -10.50 -2.13 4.47
N LEU A 167 -10.41 -1.22 3.49
CA LEU A 167 -10.98 0.12 3.61
C LEU A 167 -12.52 0.10 3.66
N ASP A 168 -13.17 -0.80 2.90
CA ASP A 168 -14.62 -0.94 2.94
C ASP A 168 -15.08 -1.42 4.33
N LEU A 169 -14.37 -2.37 4.93
CA LEU A 169 -14.64 -2.83 6.30
C LEU A 169 -14.48 -1.71 7.33
N MET A 170 -13.42 -0.88 7.22
CA MET A 170 -13.24 0.28 8.11
C MET A 170 -14.39 1.28 8.02
N LEU A 171 -14.83 1.60 6.80
CA LEU A 171 -15.95 2.53 6.59
C LEU A 171 -17.26 1.97 7.16
N GLU A 172 -17.52 0.67 6.99
CA GLU A 172 -18.70 0.00 7.56
C GLU A 172 -18.69 0.03 9.10
N LEU A 173 -17.57 -0.32 9.72
CA LEU A 173 -17.41 -0.32 11.17
C LEU A 173 -17.55 1.09 11.76
N THR A 174 -17.03 2.09 11.06
CA THR A 174 -17.19 3.50 11.44
C THR A 174 -18.64 3.93 11.38
N ALA A 175 -19.36 3.57 10.30
CA ALA A 175 -20.75 3.93 10.11
C ALA A 175 -21.71 3.24 11.10
N LYS A 176 -21.38 2.02 11.56
CA LYS A 176 -22.22 1.24 12.49
C LYS A 176 -21.92 1.53 13.96
N ASP A 177 -20.63 1.45 14.32
CA ASP A 177 -20.18 1.37 15.70
C ASP A 177 -19.35 2.62 16.10
N GLY A 178 -19.03 3.53 15.17
CA GLY A 178 -18.19 4.71 15.43
C GLY A 178 -16.75 4.36 15.84
N ILE A 179 -16.23 3.22 15.38
CA ILE A 179 -14.93 2.67 15.87
C ILE A 179 -13.75 3.58 15.52
N PHE A 180 -13.75 4.16 14.33
CA PHE A 180 -12.62 4.94 13.82
C PHE A 180 -13.03 6.38 13.57
N THR A 181 -12.13 7.32 13.90
CA THR A 181 -12.21 8.71 13.45
C THR A 181 -11.71 8.85 12.01
N GLU A 182 -12.05 9.96 11.35
CA GLU A 182 -11.52 10.31 10.01
C GLU A 182 -10.00 10.23 9.94
N LYS A 183 -9.36 10.71 11.00
CA LYS A 183 -7.92 10.75 11.11
C LYS A 183 -7.32 9.35 11.21
N GLU A 184 -7.90 8.51 12.07
CA GLU A 184 -7.46 7.12 12.24
C GLU A 184 -7.66 6.32 10.96
N ILE A 185 -8.78 6.50 10.24
CA ILE A 185 -8.99 5.86 8.94
C ILE A 185 -7.84 6.19 7.98
N ARG A 186 -7.48 7.47 7.84
CA ARG A 186 -6.40 7.87 6.95
C ARG A 186 -5.06 7.30 7.38
N GLU A 187 -4.73 7.34 8.67
CA GLU A 187 -3.45 6.84 9.18
C GLU A 187 -3.31 5.32 9.05
N GLU A 188 -4.41 4.57 9.22
CA GLU A 188 -4.42 3.12 8.94
C GLU A 188 -4.29 2.84 7.43
N VAL A 189 -4.92 3.64 6.58
CA VAL A 189 -4.73 3.57 5.11
C VAL A 189 -3.28 3.83 4.74
N ASP A 190 -2.68 4.94 5.21
CA ASP A 190 -1.27 5.29 4.97
C ASP A 190 -0.35 4.11 5.33
N THR A 191 -0.59 3.52 6.49
CA THR A 191 0.23 2.43 7.03
C THR A 191 0.11 1.16 6.19
N VAL A 192 -1.11 0.75 5.83
CA VAL A 192 -1.33 -0.47 5.04
C VAL A 192 -0.78 -0.32 3.63
N ILE A 193 -0.96 0.85 2.99
CA ILE A 193 -0.38 1.12 1.67
C ILE A 193 1.14 1.03 1.74
N ALA A 194 1.79 1.77 2.66
CA ALA A 194 3.24 1.78 2.77
C ALA A 194 3.81 0.38 3.09
N ALA A 195 3.23 -0.31 4.08
CA ALA A 195 3.70 -1.63 4.50
C ALA A 195 3.53 -2.69 3.40
N GLY A 196 2.40 -2.69 2.69
CA GLY A 196 2.11 -3.65 1.63
C GLY A 196 2.87 -3.38 0.33
N GLN A 197 3.17 -2.12 0.02
CA GLN A 197 3.85 -1.75 -1.21
C GLN A 197 5.34 -2.01 -1.13
N GLU A 198 6.04 -1.43 -0.16
CA GLU A 198 7.50 -1.43 -0.16
C GLU A 198 8.10 -2.80 0.11
N THR A 199 7.59 -3.51 1.12
CA THR A 199 8.13 -4.81 1.53
C THR A 199 8.03 -5.82 0.38
N THR A 200 6.87 -5.90 -0.27
CA THR A 200 6.67 -6.76 -1.44
C THR A 200 7.45 -6.26 -2.65
N GLY A 201 7.54 -4.94 -2.87
CA GLY A 201 8.27 -4.35 -4.00
C GLY A 201 9.76 -4.69 -3.96
N TYR A 202 10.39 -4.59 -2.79
CA TYR A 202 11.77 -5.01 -2.57
C TYR A 202 11.92 -6.54 -2.59
N ALA A 203 10.97 -7.30 -2.04
CA ALA A 203 11.02 -8.76 -2.12
C ALA A 203 11.03 -9.23 -3.60
N MET A 204 10.17 -8.68 -4.43
CA MET A 204 10.14 -8.96 -5.87
C MET A 204 11.44 -8.55 -6.57
N LEU A 205 11.97 -7.36 -6.25
CA LEU A 205 13.28 -6.91 -6.76
C LEU A 205 14.37 -7.94 -6.46
N TYR A 206 14.50 -8.38 -5.21
CA TYR A 206 15.51 -9.36 -4.82
C TYR A 206 15.28 -10.72 -5.46
N ILE A 207 14.03 -11.16 -5.60
CA ILE A 207 13.70 -12.40 -6.33
C ILE A 207 14.19 -12.29 -7.78
N LEU A 208 13.86 -11.21 -8.49
CA LEU A 208 14.29 -11.00 -9.87
C LEU A 208 15.83 -10.97 -9.99
N LEU A 209 16.50 -10.27 -9.08
CA LEU A 209 17.96 -10.19 -9.04
C LEU A 209 18.60 -11.57 -8.83
N LEU A 210 18.09 -12.33 -7.85
CA LEU A 210 18.60 -13.66 -7.53
C LEU A 210 18.35 -14.65 -8.67
N LEU A 211 17.16 -14.65 -9.28
CA LEU A 211 16.87 -15.49 -10.44
C LEU A 211 17.77 -15.12 -11.63
N GLY A 212 17.98 -13.83 -11.89
CA GLY A 212 18.90 -13.37 -12.94
C GLY A 212 20.35 -13.82 -12.71
N ALA A 213 20.83 -13.80 -11.47
CA ALA A 213 22.17 -14.23 -11.08
C ALA A 213 22.35 -15.76 -11.03
N HIS A 214 21.26 -16.51 -10.87
CA HIS A 214 21.25 -17.95 -10.63
C HIS A 214 20.40 -18.69 -11.67
N GLN A 215 20.96 -18.83 -12.88
CA GLN A 215 20.27 -19.38 -14.07
C GLN A 215 19.71 -20.80 -13.88
N GLU A 216 20.39 -21.68 -13.12
CA GLU A 216 19.89 -23.03 -12.85
C GLU A 216 18.58 -22.99 -12.02
N GLN A 217 18.52 -22.10 -11.04
CA GLN A 217 17.36 -21.87 -10.17
C GLN A 217 16.24 -21.22 -10.96
N GLN A 218 16.55 -20.24 -11.82
CA GLN A 218 15.60 -19.65 -12.75
C GLN A 218 14.96 -20.71 -13.65
N GLN A 219 15.75 -21.61 -14.23
CA GLN A 219 15.23 -22.67 -15.09
C GLN A 219 14.32 -23.65 -14.34
N LYS A 220 14.65 -23.98 -13.08
CA LYS A 220 13.79 -24.84 -12.25
C LYS A 220 12.43 -24.20 -12.00
N VAL A 221 12.39 -22.92 -11.63
CA VAL A 221 11.14 -22.18 -11.42
C VAL A 221 10.33 -22.11 -12.72
N TYR A 222 10.98 -21.85 -13.86
CA TYR A 222 10.30 -21.83 -15.16
C TYR A 222 9.64 -23.18 -15.47
N ASN A 223 10.36 -24.30 -15.31
CA ASN A 223 9.85 -25.64 -15.58
C ASN A 223 8.74 -26.10 -14.62
N GLU A 224 8.61 -25.47 -13.44
CA GLU A 224 7.52 -25.76 -12.51
C GLU A 224 6.23 -25.06 -12.92
N LEU A 225 6.34 -23.89 -13.55
CA LEU A 225 5.21 -23.04 -13.94
C LEU A 225 4.71 -23.32 -15.37
N VAL A 226 5.57 -23.86 -16.24
CA VAL A 226 5.33 -24.11 -17.68
C VAL A 226 5.43 -25.60 -17.98
#